data_AF-A0A5N7W674-F1
#
_entry.id   AF-A0A5N7W674-F1
#
_cell.length_a   1.000
_cell.length_b   1.000
_cell.length_c   1.000
_cell.angle_alpha   90.00
_cell.angle_beta   90.00
_cell.angle_gamma   90.00
#
_symmetry.space_group_name_H-M   'P 1'
#
loop_
_entity.id
_entity.type
_entity.pdbx_description
1 polymer ?
#
loop_
_entity_poly.entity_id
_entity_poly.type
_entity_poly.pdbx_seq_one_letter_code
_entity_poly.pdbx_strand_id
1 'polypeptide(L)'
;MTQPKTLPLNGITPISHLGVIRAVGADAASFLHGQLSNDFALLKFDQARLAAFCTAKGRMLASFIGFRRSADEIVLICDRSLLAPTLKRLSMFVLRAQCKLSDATADFALYGLTGQAAQHHAGAAAAPWTLSQQGDAHVLALYPAAGNQRALWIGPAGQAPEGQLLSEDLWQWSEVQSGVATLSAPVVDAFVPQMLNYESLGGVNFKKGCYPGQEVVARSQFRGTLKRRAYLVHAEQALSVGQEVFSAEDLEQATGTVVQAAAAAQGGWDAIVSMQIASSTRDDLFAHAALADGQSADAGKGIGLQVLPLPYELLADI
;
A
#
# COMPACT_ATOMS: atom_id res chain seq x y z
N MET A 1 30.61 0.33 22.32
CA MET A 1 30.02 -0.57 21.30
C MET A 1 28.68 -1.05 21.83
N THR A 2 27.66 -0.21 21.67
CA THR A 2 26.26 -0.62 21.89
C THR A 2 25.90 -1.56 20.74
N GLN A 3 25.59 -2.82 21.05
CA GLN A 3 25.00 -3.72 20.06
C GLN A 3 23.76 -3.02 19.49
N PRO A 4 23.55 -3.00 18.16
CA PRO A 4 22.30 -2.49 17.61
C PRO A 4 21.18 -3.30 18.26
N LYS A 5 20.21 -2.63 18.89
CA LYS A 5 18.98 -3.26 19.36
C LYS A 5 18.35 -3.93 18.15
N THR A 6 18.47 -5.25 18.02
CA THR A 6 17.68 -6.03 17.07
C THR A 6 16.23 -5.84 17.46
N LEU A 7 15.50 -5.09 16.64
CA LEU A 7 14.07 -4.89 16.82
C LEU A 7 13.36 -6.20 16.52
N PRO A 8 12.53 -6.74 17.41
CA PRO A 8 11.88 -8.02 17.17
C PRO A 8 10.66 -7.78 16.29
N LEU A 9 10.85 -7.56 14.98
CA LEU A 9 9.82 -7.82 13.96
C LEU A 9 9.63 -9.35 13.86
N ASN A 10 9.13 -9.93 14.94
CA ASN A 10 8.87 -11.36 15.07
C ASN A 10 7.58 -11.55 15.87
N GLY A 11 6.59 -12.19 15.26
CA GLY A 11 5.31 -12.46 15.89
C GLY A 11 4.12 -12.10 15.00
N ILE A 12 2.95 -12.01 15.63
CA ILE A 12 1.65 -11.81 15.00
C ILE A 12 0.95 -10.61 15.64
N THR A 13 0.17 -9.85 14.88
CA THR A 13 -0.72 -8.83 15.44
C THR A 13 -2.05 -8.82 14.72
N PRO A 14 -3.20 -8.69 15.41
CA PRO A 14 -4.44 -8.36 14.73
C PRO A 14 -4.29 -7.00 14.04
N ILE A 15 -4.94 -6.84 12.89
CA ILE A 15 -4.93 -5.60 12.10
C ILE A 15 -6.30 -4.94 12.17
N SER A 16 -6.35 -3.73 12.71
CA SER A 16 -7.59 -2.97 12.92
C SER A 16 -7.83 -1.92 11.84
N HIS A 17 -6.77 -1.40 11.20
CA HIS A 17 -6.87 -0.35 10.18
C HIS A 17 -7.28 -0.84 8.79
N LEU A 18 -7.31 -2.15 8.54
CA LEU A 18 -7.77 -2.71 7.27
C LEU A 18 -9.23 -3.18 7.34
N GLY A 19 -9.89 -3.18 6.19
CA GLY A 19 -11.23 -3.73 5.99
C GLY A 19 -11.29 -4.62 4.75
N VAL A 20 -12.38 -5.37 4.62
CA VAL A 20 -12.57 -6.36 3.56
C VAL A 20 -13.83 -6.06 2.76
N ILE A 21 -13.69 -5.87 1.45
CA ILE A 21 -14.80 -5.89 0.50
C ILE A 21 -14.85 -7.29 -0.11
N ARG A 22 -16.00 -7.96 -0.02
CA ARG A 22 -16.26 -9.24 -0.69
C ARG A 22 -17.01 -8.99 -2.00
N ALA A 23 -16.54 -9.58 -3.09
CA ALA A 23 -17.20 -9.63 -4.38
C ALA A 23 -17.63 -11.08 -4.69
N VAL A 24 -18.94 -11.32 -4.83
CA VAL A 24 -19.49 -12.66 -5.08
C VAL A 24 -20.35 -12.68 -6.34
N GLY A 25 -20.12 -13.67 -7.21
CA GLY A 25 -20.94 -13.99 -8.37
C GLY A 25 -20.11 -14.32 -9.61
N ALA A 26 -20.75 -14.92 -10.62
CA ALA A 26 -20.10 -15.41 -11.83
C ALA A 26 -19.31 -14.32 -12.60
N ASP A 27 -19.72 -13.05 -12.47
CA ASP A 27 -19.05 -11.92 -13.11
C ASP A 27 -18.07 -11.17 -12.18
N ALA A 28 -17.81 -11.66 -10.95
CA ALA A 28 -16.97 -10.93 -10.00
C ALA A 28 -15.56 -10.63 -10.54
N ALA A 29 -14.92 -11.63 -11.16
CA ALA A 29 -13.58 -11.49 -11.73
C ALA A 29 -13.54 -10.53 -12.93
N SER A 30 -14.50 -10.65 -13.86
CA SER A 30 -14.58 -9.80 -15.05
C SER A 30 -14.96 -8.36 -14.68
N PHE A 31 -15.87 -8.18 -13.71
CA PHE A 31 -16.23 -6.89 -13.16
C PHE A 31 -15.02 -6.18 -12.53
N LEU A 32 -14.31 -6.84 -11.60
CA LEU A 32 -13.12 -6.25 -10.96
C LEU A 32 -12.00 -6.00 -11.97
N HIS A 33 -11.82 -6.89 -12.96
CA HIS A 33 -10.93 -6.66 -14.09
C HIS A 33 -11.32 -5.38 -14.85
N GLY A 34 -12.60 -5.07 -15.02
CA GLY A 34 -13.02 -3.83 -15.68
C GLY A 34 -12.83 -2.55 -14.84
N GLN A 35 -12.59 -2.66 -13.53
CA GLN A 35 -12.55 -1.50 -12.62
C GLN A 35 -11.15 -1.19 -12.05
N LEU A 36 -10.30 -2.19 -11.88
CA LEU A 36 -9.02 -2.05 -11.17
C LEU A 36 -7.82 -2.00 -12.12
N SER A 37 -6.68 -1.48 -11.68
CA SER A 37 -5.47 -1.34 -12.51
C SER A 37 -4.75 -2.66 -12.83
N ASN A 38 -5.04 -3.73 -12.08
CA ASN A 38 -4.46 -5.04 -12.28
C ASN A 38 -5.47 -6.00 -12.91
N ASP A 39 -4.98 -7.06 -13.54
CA ASP A 39 -5.85 -8.09 -14.08
C ASP A 39 -6.54 -8.82 -12.92
N PHE A 40 -7.82 -9.15 -13.02
CA PHE A 40 -8.50 -10.07 -12.08
C PHE A 40 -9.16 -11.26 -12.81
N ALA A 41 -9.19 -11.23 -14.14
CA ALA A 41 -9.74 -12.28 -14.98
C ALA A 41 -8.85 -13.52 -14.93
N LEU A 42 -7.52 -13.35 -14.99
CA LEU A 42 -6.55 -14.45 -14.89
C LEU A 42 -5.93 -14.59 -13.50
N LEU A 43 -6.62 -14.13 -12.45
CA LEU A 43 -6.16 -14.28 -11.07
C LEU A 43 -6.33 -15.73 -10.61
N LYS A 44 -5.20 -16.38 -10.32
CA LYS A 44 -5.11 -17.75 -9.83
C LYS A 44 -5.34 -17.83 -8.31
N PHE A 45 -5.53 -19.04 -7.80
CA PHE A 45 -5.76 -19.31 -6.37
C PHE A 45 -4.50 -19.26 -5.51
N ASP A 46 -3.32 -19.35 -6.12
CA ASP A 46 -2.01 -19.32 -5.45
C ASP A 46 -1.38 -17.92 -5.43
N GLN A 47 -2.15 -16.89 -5.77
CA GLN A 47 -1.66 -15.53 -5.94
C GLN A 47 -2.66 -14.50 -5.40
N ALA A 48 -2.12 -13.41 -4.87
CA ALA A 48 -2.85 -12.16 -4.68
C ALA A 48 -2.35 -11.09 -5.65
N ARG A 49 -3.09 -9.99 -5.75
CA ARG A 49 -2.73 -8.85 -6.61
C ARG A 49 -2.87 -7.55 -5.83
N LEU A 50 -1.80 -6.74 -5.85
CA LEU A 50 -1.92 -5.32 -5.59
C LEU A 50 -2.67 -4.67 -6.76
N ALA A 51 -3.58 -3.75 -6.48
CA ALA A 51 -4.30 -3.00 -7.50
C ALA A 51 -4.73 -1.62 -7.00
N ALA A 52 -4.83 -0.67 -7.92
CA ALA A 52 -5.42 0.63 -7.70
C ALA A 52 -6.84 0.67 -8.27
N PHE A 53 -7.75 1.35 -7.58
CA PHE A 53 -9.00 1.82 -8.14
C PHE A 53 -8.88 3.30 -8.46
N CYS A 54 -9.14 3.69 -9.71
CA CYS A 54 -8.83 5.03 -10.19
C CYS A 54 -10.08 5.81 -10.66
N THR A 55 -9.95 7.13 -10.68
CA THR A 55 -10.85 8.02 -11.44
C THR A 55 -10.59 7.87 -12.94
N ALA A 56 -11.47 8.43 -13.77
CA ALA A 56 -11.25 8.55 -15.22
C ALA A 56 -9.97 9.35 -15.57
N LYS A 57 -9.46 10.17 -14.64
CA LYS A 57 -8.19 10.91 -14.79
C LYS A 57 -6.98 10.11 -14.27
N GLY A 58 -7.14 8.82 -13.96
CA GLY A 58 -6.06 7.95 -13.48
C GLY A 58 -5.62 8.18 -12.04
N ARG A 59 -6.31 9.06 -11.30
CA ARG A 59 -6.01 9.34 -9.89
C ARG A 59 -6.55 8.23 -9.00
N MET A 60 -5.75 7.79 -8.04
CA MET A 60 -6.06 6.68 -7.16
C MET A 60 -7.09 7.08 -6.11
N LEU A 61 -8.15 6.29 -6.00
CA LEU A 61 -9.22 6.41 -5.01
C LEU A 61 -9.05 5.41 -3.87
N ALA A 62 -8.48 4.25 -4.16
CA ALA A 62 -8.18 3.22 -3.18
C ALA A 62 -7.06 2.30 -3.67
N SER A 63 -6.40 1.67 -2.70
CA SER A 63 -5.44 0.58 -2.89
C SER A 63 -6.09 -0.72 -2.42
N PHE A 64 -5.90 -1.79 -3.19
CA PHE A 64 -6.41 -3.12 -2.86
C PHE A 64 -5.32 -4.18 -2.91
N ILE A 65 -5.35 -5.08 -1.95
CA ILE A 65 -4.77 -6.42 -2.06
C ILE A 65 -5.94 -7.38 -2.30
N GLY A 66 -5.99 -7.98 -3.48
CA GLY A 66 -7.10 -8.83 -3.89
C GLY A 66 -6.70 -10.28 -4.15
N PHE A 67 -7.49 -11.24 -3.70
CA PHE A 67 -7.28 -12.66 -3.98
C PHE A 67 -8.58 -13.44 -4.12
N ARG A 68 -8.48 -14.61 -4.76
CA ARG A 68 -9.63 -15.49 -5.03
C ARG A 68 -9.80 -16.51 -3.90
N ARG A 69 -11.02 -16.61 -3.35
CA ARG A 69 -11.38 -17.64 -2.34
C ARG A 69 -12.10 -18.84 -2.97
N SER A 70 -12.85 -18.61 -4.05
CA SER A 70 -13.54 -19.64 -4.82
C SER A 70 -13.67 -19.20 -6.28
N ALA A 71 -14.26 -20.02 -7.16
CA ALA A 71 -14.47 -19.65 -8.56
C ALA A 71 -15.19 -18.30 -8.70
N ASP A 72 -16.17 -18.04 -7.82
CA ASP A 72 -17.07 -16.88 -7.88
C ASP A 72 -16.88 -15.89 -6.73
N GLU A 73 -15.86 -16.05 -5.88
CA GLU A 73 -15.57 -15.17 -4.76
C GLU A 73 -14.16 -14.58 -4.83
N ILE A 74 -14.09 -13.25 -4.86
CA ILE A 74 -12.86 -12.47 -4.69
C ILE A 74 -13.03 -11.57 -3.48
N VAL A 75 -11.98 -11.48 -2.67
CA VAL A 75 -11.90 -10.51 -1.56
C VAL A 75 -10.90 -9.43 -1.91
N LEU A 76 -11.19 -8.21 -1.49
CA LEU A 76 -10.34 -7.04 -1.64
C LEU A 76 -10.11 -6.43 -0.26
N ILE A 77 -8.84 -6.36 0.14
CA ILE A 77 -8.40 -5.77 1.40
C ILE A 77 -7.93 -4.34 1.12
N CYS A 78 -8.46 -3.36 1.87
CA CYS A 78 -8.08 -1.96 1.76
C CYS A 78 -8.05 -1.28 3.14
N ASP A 79 -7.54 -0.06 3.18
CA ASP A 79 -7.64 0.80 4.36
C ASP A 79 -9.12 1.04 4.72
N ARG A 80 -9.45 0.83 6.00
CA ARG A 80 -10.82 0.90 6.51
C ARG A 80 -11.43 2.29 6.37
N SER A 81 -10.62 3.35 6.41
CA SER A 81 -11.09 4.73 6.19
C SER A 81 -11.63 4.96 4.77
N LEU A 82 -11.23 4.12 3.81
CA LEU A 82 -11.66 4.19 2.41
C LEU A 82 -12.76 3.20 2.05
N LEU A 83 -13.08 2.24 2.92
CA LEU A 83 -13.94 1.11 2.58
C LEU A 83 -15.34 1.56 2.16
N ALA A 84 -16.05 2.28 3.03
CA ALA A 84 -17.42 2.69 2.76
C ALA A 84 -17.58 3.55 1.48
N PRO A 85 -16.80 4.63 1.26
CA PRO A 85 -16.91 5.43 0.03
C PRO A 85 -16.49 4.63 -1.21
N THR A 86 -15.49 3.76 -1.10
CA THR A 86 -15.03 2.94 -2.23
C THR A 86 -16.04 1.87 -2.61
N LEU A 87 -16.60 1.16 -1.63
CA LEU A 87 -17.65 0.17 -1.82
C LEU A 87 -18.85 0.81 -2.52
N LYS A 88 -19.36 1.93 -1.99
CA LYS A 88 -20.47 2.68 -2.60
C LYS A 88 -20.19 3.00 -4.06
N ARG A 89 -18.99 3.50 -4.37
CA ARG A 89 -18.60 3.88 -5.72
C ARG A 89 -18.47 2.69 -6.65
N LEU A 90 -17.81 1.61 -6.23
CA LEU A 90 -17.70 0.37 -7.02
C LEU A 90 -19.08 -0.24 -7.30
N SER A 91 -19.98 -0.25 -6.31
CA SER A 91 -21.33 -0.78 -6.46
C SER A 91 -22.15 -0.07 -7.53
N MET A 92 -21.91 1.23 -7.78
CA MET A 92 -22.57 1.96 -8.88
C MET A 92 -22.24 1.41 -10.26
N PHE A 93 -21.09 0.75 -10.42
CA PHE A 93 -20.62 0.22 -11.70
C PHE A 93 -21.00 -1.25 -11.93
N VAL A 94 -21.54 -1.95 -10.91
CA VAL A 94 -21.97 -3.35 -11.03
C VAL A 94 -23.04 -3.49 -12.12
N LEU A 95 -24.01 -2.57 -12.16
CA LEU A 95 -25.07 -2.51 -13.17
C LEU A 95 -25.75 -3.88 -13.41
N ARG A 96 -25.46 -4.54 -14.54
CA ARG A 96 -26.03 -5.83 -14.94
C ARG A 96 -25.12 -7.02 -14.65
N ALA A 97 -23.90 -6.80 -14.17
CA ALA A 97 -22.99 -7.88 -13.83
C ALA A 97 -23.57 -8.73 -12.71
N GLN A 98 -23.45 -10.06 -12.82
CA GLN A 98 -23.74 -11.01 -11.77
C GLN A 98 -22.64 -10.95 -10.70
N CYS A 99 -22.59 -9.84 -9.97
CA CYS A 99 -21.61 -9.55 -8.93
C CYS A 99 -22.28 -8.76 -7.81
N LYS A 100 -22.16 -9.23 -6.57
CA LYS A 100 -22.57 -8.50 -5.37
C LYS A 100 -21.33 -8.09 -4.59
N LEU A 101 -21.23 -6.80 -4.30
CA LEU A 101 -20.21 -6.26 -3.41
C LEU A 101 -20.81 -6.01 -2.02
N SER A 102 -20.07 -6.36 -0.98
CA SER A 102 -20.44 -6.07 0.41
C SER A 102 -19.23 -5.79 1.28
N ASP A 103 -19.41 -5.00 2.33
CA ASP A 103 -18.47 -4.97 3.45
C ASP A 103 -18.56 -6.32 4.17
N ALA A 104 -17.45 -7.05 4.19
CA ALA A 104 -17.31 -8.34 4.86
C ALA A 104 -16.30 -8.27 5.99
N THR A 105 -15.91 -7.08 6.45
CA THR A 105 -14.87 -6.89 7.48
C THR A 105 -15.15 -7.70 8.74
N ALA A 106 -16.42 -7.81 9.15
CA ALA A 106 -16.83 -8.57 10.33
C ALA A 106 -16.74 -10.10 10.16
N ASP A 107 -16.63 -10.60 8.91
CA ASP A 107 -16.54 -12.03 8.62
C ASP A 107 -15.09 -12.54 8.65
N PHE A 108 -14.11 -11.63 8.70
CA PHE A 108 -12.69 -11.96 8.60
C PHE A 108 -11.90 -11.52 9.83
N ALA A 109 -10.91 -12.32 10.18
CA ALA A 109 -9.83 -11.95 11.06
C ALA A 109 -8.55 -11.73 10.22
N LEU A 110 -7.96 -10.55 10.34
CA LEU A 110 -6.73 -10.16 9.65
C LEU A 110 -5.59 -10.07 10.66
N TYR A 111 -4.50 -10.79 10.40
CA TYR A 111 -3.30 -10.75 11.23
C TYR A 111 -2.05 -10.47 10.39
N GLY A 112 -1.26 -9.50 10.83
CA GLY A 112 0.08 -9.28 10.31
C GLY A 112 1.05 -10.26 10.94
N LEU A 113 1.88 -10.92 10.14
CA LEU A 113 2.92 -11.85 10.56
C LEU A 113 4.29 -11.29 10.21
N THR A 114 5.25 -11.38 11.12
CA THR A 114 6.63 -10.91 10.91
C THR A 114 7.64 -11.95 11.39
N GLY A 115 8.83 -11.97 10.77
CA GLY A 115 9.95 -12.79 11.22
C GLY A 115 9.66 -14.29 11.12
N GLN A 116 9.88 -15.02 12.21
CA GLN A 116 9.71 -16.48 12.26
C GLN A 116 8.23 -16.88 12.08
N ALA A 117 7.29 -16.06 12.56
CA ALA A 117 5.86 -16.32 12.34
C ALA A 117 5.52 -16.27 10.84
N ALA A 118 6.04 -15.27 10.12
CA ALA A 118 5.87 -15.19 8.67
C ALA A 118 6.54 -16.37 7.95
N GLN A 119 7.76 -16.74 8.33
CA GLN A 119 8.48 -17.89 7.76
C GLN A 119 7.74 -19.22 7.98
N HIS A 120 7.18 -19.41 9.17
CA HIS A 120 6.43 -20.62 9.53
C HIS A 120 5.15 -20.75 8.71
N HIS A 121 4.38 -19.66 8.59
CA HIS A 121 3.08 -19.70 7.91
C HIS A 121 3.18 -19.57 6.38
N ALA A 122 4.00 -18.65 5.87
CA ALA A 122 4.12 -18.42 4.43
C ALA A 122 5.19 -19.28 3.75
N GLY A 123 6.14 -19.82 4.52
CA GLY A 123 7.34 -20.48 4.01
C GLY A 123 8.51 -19.50 3.83
N ALA A 124 9.71 -19.91 4.22
CA ALA A 124 10.89 -19.04 4.28
C ALA A 124 11.35 -18.47 2.92
N ALA A 125 10.94 -19.09 1.81
CA ALA A 125 11.32 -18.69 0.44
C ALA A 125 10.12 -18.17 -0.38
N ALA A 126 8.98 -17.88 0.26
CA ALA A 126 7.81 -17.40 -0.45
C ALA A 126 8.05 -16.01 -1.04
N ALA A 127 7.84 -15.87 -2.35
CA ALA A 127 7.92 -14.59 -3.02
C ALA A 127 6.72 -13.70 -2.62
N PRO A 128 6.86 -12.37 -2.64
CA PRO A 128 5.73 -11.47 -2.46
C PRO A 128 4.58 -11.81 -3.41
N TRP A 129 3.36 -11.65 -2.92
CA TRP A 129 2.11 -11.95 -3.62
C TRP A 129 1.79 -13.44 -3.83
N THR A 130 2.64 -14.35 -3.35
CA THR A 130 2.28 -15.78 -3.24
C THR A 130 1.23 -15.97 -2.14
N LEU A 131 0.15 -16.66 -2.49
CA LEU A 131 -0.93 -17.02 -1.58
C LEU A 131 -0.90 -18.53 -1.33
N SER A 132 -1.01 -18.91 -0.07
CA SER A 132 -1.19 -20.31 0.34
C SER A 132 -2.44 -20.44 1.20
N GLN A 133 -2.99 -21.65 1.25
CA GLN A 133 -4.16 -21.96 2.06
C GLN A 133 -3.74 -22.79 3.28
N GLN A 134 -4.26 -22.45 4.45
CA GLN A 134 -4.07 -23.17 5.71
C GLN A 134 -5.45 -23.39 6.37
N GLY A 135 -6.06 -24.54 6.10
CA GLY A 135 -7.45 -24.79 6.49
C GLY A 135 -8.40 -23.80 5.81
N ASP A 136 -9.20 -23.09 6.62
CA ASP A 136 -10.13 -22.04 6.15
C ASP A 136 -9.46 -20.67 5.98
N ALA A 137 -8.20 -20.54 6.39
CA ALA A 137 -7.42 -19.32 6.29
C ALA A 137 -6.51 -19.30 5.06
N HIS A 138 -6.12 -18.10 4.67
CA HIS A 138 -5.16 -17.84 3.61
C HIS A 138 -3.97 -17.10 4.20
N VAL A 139 -2.77 -17.39 3.69
CA VAL A 139 -1.54 -16.71 4.07
C VAL A 139 -0.91 -16.12 2.83
N LEU A 140 -0.80 -14.79 2.82
CA LEU A 140 -0.23 -14.01 1.74
C LEU A 140 1.17 -13.56 2.12
N ALA A 141 2.18 -13.99 1.36
CA ALA A 141 3.53 -13.45 1.48
C ALA A 141 3.55 -11.98 0.99
N LEU A 142 4.18 -11.09 1.76
CA LEU A 142 4.32 -9.67 1.45
C LEU A 142 5.79 -9.32 1.22
N TYR A 143 6.05 -8.10 0.74
CA TYR A 143 7.40 -7.57 0.68
C TYR A 143 8.03 -7.52 2.08
N PRO A 144 9.32 -7.89 2.21
CA PRO A 144 10.03 -7.81 3.48
C PRO A 144 10.17 -6.36 3.94
N ALA A 145 10.40 -6.17 5.23
CA ALA A 145 10.63 -4.86 5.83
C ALA A 145 11.74 -4.93 6.87
N ALA A 146 12.67 -3.97 6.84
CA ALA A 146 13.82 -3.92 7.76
C ALA A 146 14.53 -5.28 7.91
N GLY A 147 14.72 -6.00 6.80
CA GLY A 147 15.38 -7.32 6.76
C GLY A 147 14.55 -8.51 7.27
N ASN A 148 13.27 -8.32 7.61
CA ASN A 148 12.39 -9.38 8.12
C ASN A 148 11.30 -9.74 7.10
N GLN A 149 10.98 -11.04 7.01
CA GLN A 149 9.87 -11.52 6.19
C GLN A 149 8.54 -11.06 6.78
N ARG A 150 7.56 -10.78 5.91
CA ARG A 150 6.21 -10.38 6.26
C ARG A 150 5.18 -11.25 5.56
N ALA A 151 4.06 -11.47 6.23
CA ALA A 151 2.89 -12.07 5.62
C ALA A 151 1.61 -11.49 6.23
N LEU A 152 0.52 -11.59 5.48
CA LEU A 152 -0.82 -11.31 5.95
C LEU A 152 -1.56 -12.64 6.08
N TRP A 153 -2.07 -12.94 7.27
CA TRP A 153 -2.96 -14.07 7.51
C TRP A 153 -4.41 -13.57 7.47
N ILE A 154 -5.24 -14.28 6.72
CA ILE A 154 -6.64 -13.94 6.46
C ILE A 154 -7.50 -15.17 6.74
N GLY A 155 -8.13 -15.21 7.91
CA GLY A 155 -9.00 -16.32 8.30
C GLY A 155 -10.42 -15.86 8.64
N PRO A 156 -11.32 -16.81 8.96
CA PRO A 156 -12.64 -16.51 9.49
C PRO A 156 -12.56 -15.69 10.78
N ALA A 157 -13.55 -14.83 11.01
CA ALA A 157 -13.68 -14.10 12.27
C ALA A 157 -13.64 -15.05 13.48
N GLY A 158 -12.95 -14.62 14.54
CA GLY A 158 -12.76 -15.41 15.76
C GLY A 158 -11.60 -16.41 15.72
N GLN A 159 -10.94 -16.60 14.57
CA GLN A 159 -9.72 -17.39 14.47
C GLN A 159 -8.46 -16.51 14.52
N ALA A 160 -7.32 -17.11 14.87
CA ALA A 160 -6.02 -16.45 14.90
C ALA A 160 -4.92 -17.44 14.49
N PRO A 161 -3.83 -16.97 13.84
CA PRO A 161 -2.65 -17.78 13.60
C PRO A 161 -1.86 -18.04 14.90
N GLU A 162 -0.93 -18.99 14.85
CA GLU A 162 -0.02 -19.24 15.97
C GLU A 162 1.12 -18.20 15.99
N GLY A 163 1.48 -17.74 17.19
CA GLY A 163 2.66 -16.89 17.37
C GLY A 163 2.56 -15.93 18.55
N GLN A 164 3.68 -15.32 18.90
CA GLN A 164 3.75 -14.31 19.95
C GLN A 164 3.11 -13.01 19.47
N LEU A 165 2.31 -12.36 20.33
CA LEU A 165 1.74 -11.06 19.99
C LEU A 165 2.82 -9.98 19.83
N LEU A 166 2.72 -9.27 18.71
CA LEU A 166 3.44 -8.05 18.36
C LEU A 166 2.48 -6.86 18.52
N SER A 167 3.00 -5.68 18.84
CA SER A 167 2.19 -4.45 18.83
C SER A 167 1.80 -4.07 17.40
N GLU A 168 0.58 -3.57 17.21
CA GLU A 168 0.10 -3.08 15.91
C GLU A 168 0.98 -1.94 15.36
N ASP A 169 1.52 -1.06 16.21
CA ASP A 169 2.44 0.02 15.80
C ASP A 169 3.69 -0.51 15.07
N LEU A 170 4.25 -1.65 15.54
CA LEU A 170 5.40 -2.29 14.89
C LEU A 170 5.01 -2.89 13.54
N TRP A 171 3.76 -3.37 13.39
CA TRP A 171 3.25 -3.80 12.10
C TRP A 171 3.06 -2.62 11.14
N GLN A 172 2.46 -1.52 11.59
CA GLN A 172 2.30 -0.30 10.78
C GLN A 172 3.66 0.27 10.34
N TRP A 173 4.64 0.26 11.24
CA TRP A 173 6.02 0.58 10.90
C TRP A 173 6.59 -0.38 9.85
N SER A 174 6.33 -1.69 9.96
CA SER A 174 6.74 -2.67 8.96
C SER A 174 6.03 -2.48 7.61
N GLU A 175 4.80 -1.95 7.59
CA GLU A 175 4.11 -1.55 6.36
C GLU A 175 4.88 -0.43 5.66
N VAL A 176 5.20 0.64 6.38
CA VAL A 176 6.04 1.74 5.86
C VAL A 176 7.40 1.25 5.36
N GLN A 177 8.12 0.47 6.17
CA GLN A 177 9.45 -0.05 5.85
C GLN A 177 9.48 -1.03 4.67
N SER A 178 8.33 -1.57 4.26
CA SER A 178 8.24 -2.37 3.02
C SER A 178 8.28 -1.53 1.75
N GLY A 179 8.10 -0.21 1.85
CA GLY A 179 8.01 0.71 0.71
C GLY A 179 6.75 0.55 -0.15
N VAL A 180 5.89 -0.44 0.15
CA VAL A 180 4.64 -0.69 -0.59
C VAL A 180 3.56 0.28 -0.10
N ALA A 181 3.42 1.41 -0.80
CA ALA A 181 2.43 2.42 -0.45
C ALA A 181 0.98 1.97 -0.71
N THR A 182 0.11 2.18 0.27
CA THR A 182 -1.36 2.10 0.14
C THR A 182 -2.02 3.39 0.58
N LEU A 183 -3.17 3.72 -0.01
CA LEU A 183 -3.91 4.93 0.34
C LEU A 183 -4.72 4.80 1.61
N SER A 184 -4.82 5.92 2.34
CA SER A 184 -5.81 6.22 3.37
C SER A 184 -6.56 7.52 3.02
N ALA A 185 -7.58 7.87 3.81
CA ALA A 185 -8.46 9.02 3.53
C ALA A 185 -7.77 10.36 3.19
N PRO A 186 -6.68 10.80 3.86
CA PRO A 186 -6.12 12.14 3.63
C PRO A 186 -5.48 12.35 2.25
N VAL A 187 -5.15 11.28 1.53
CA VAL A 187 -4.40 11.33 0.25
C VAL A 187 -5.17 10.73 -0.93
N VAL A 188 -6.49 10.57 -0.79
CA VAL A 188 -7.37 10.18 -1.90
C VAL A 188 -7.25 11.19 -3.04
N ASP A 189 -7.22 10.69 -4.28
CA ASP A 189 -7.14 11.49 -5.51
C ASP A 189 -5.80 12.24 -5.71
N ALA A 190 -4.84 12.13 -4.78
CA ALA A 190 -3.55 12.83 -4.87
C ALA A 190 -2.60 12.23 -5.92
N PHE A 191 -2.57 10.90 -6.03
CA PHE A 191 -1.53 10.18 -6.79
C PHE A 191 -2.07 9.43 -8.00
N VAL A 192 -1.23 9.21 -9.00
CA VAL A 192 -1.42 8.14 -10.01
C VAL A 192 -0.56 6.94 -9.61
N PRO A 193 -0.87 5.70 -10.03
CA PRO A 193 -0.18 4.49 -9.57
C PRO A 193 1.35 4.54 -9.62
N GLN A 194 1.93 5.12 -10.67
CA GLN A 194 3.39 5.19 -10.84
C GLN A 194 4.08 6.13 -9.84
N MET A 195 3.36 7.14 -9.33
CA MET A 195 3.88 8.00 -8.27
C MET A 195 4.10 7.23 -6.97
N LEU A 196 3.51 6.03 -6.84
CA LEU A 196 3.61 5.12 -5.71
C LEU A 196 4.28 3.78 -6.08
N ASN A 197 5.01 3.73 -7.20
CA ASN A 197 5.76 2.56 -7.68
C ASN A 197 4.91 1.31 -7.99
N TYR A 198 3.60 1.46 -8.25
CA TYR A 198 2.73 0.30 -8.50
C TYR A 198 3.16 -0.50 -9.74
N GLU A 199 3.76 0.12 -10.75
CA GLU A 199 4.33 -0.59 -11.89
C GLU A 199 5.48 -1.52 -11.49
N SER A 200 6.33 -1.10 -10.54
CA SER A 200 7.45 -1.88 -10.02
C SER A 200 7.00 -3.01 -9.08
N LEU A 201 5.84 -2.83 -8.44
CA LEU A 201 5.26 -3.77 -7.48
C LEU A 201 4.26 -4.76 -8.11
N GLY A 202 4.08 -4.73 -9.43
CA GLY A 202 3.09 -5.54 -10.14
C GLY A 202 1.65 -5.11 -9.90
N GLY A 203 1.43 -3.89 -9.39
CA GLY A 203 0.12 -3.29 -9.10
C GLY A 203 -0.60 -2.71 -10.32
N VAL A 204 0.05 -2.62 -11.48
CA VAL A 204 -0.57 -2.25 -12.76
C VAL A 204 -0.24 -3.30 -13.80
N ASN A 205 -1.27 -3.79 -14.50
CA ASN A 205 -1.08 -4.60 -15.70
C ASN A 205 -1.29 -3.70 -16.92
N PHE A 206 -0.26 -3.53 -17.76
CA PHE A 206 -0.36 -2.71 -18.98
C PHE A 206 -0.85 -3.49 -20.21
N LYS A 207 -0.99 -4.81 -20.10
CA LYS A 207 -1.42 -5.72 -21.17
C LYS A 207 -2.89 -6.16 -21.06
N LYS A 208 -3.58 -5.76 -20.00
CA LYS A 208 -5.01 -6.08 -19.79
C LYS A 208 -5.94 -5.15 -20.58
N GLY A 209 -7.22 -5.51 -20.60
CA GLY A 209 -8.28 -4.68 -21.18
C GLY A 209 -8.54 -3.38 -20.40
N CYS A 210 -9.52 -2.62 -20.88
CA CYS A 210 -9.82 -1.28 -20.40
C CYS A 210 -10.27 -1.22 -18.94
N TYR A 211 -9.82 -0.20 -18.21
CA TYR A 211 -10.36 0.21 -16.91
C TYR A 211 -10.36 1.75 -16.79
N PRO A 212 -11.19 2.35 -15.91
CA PRO A 212 -11.24 3.80 -15.75
C PRO A 212 -9.87 4.41 -15.41
N GLY A 213 -9.45 5.39 -16.20
CA GLY A 213 -8.16 6.08 -16.00
C GLY A 213 -6.95 5.41 -16.67
N GLN A 214 -7.11 4.24 -17.29
CA GLN A 214 -6.02 3.52 -17.95
C GLN A 214 -5.25 4.38 -18.95
N GLU A 215 -5.90 5.26 -19.73
CA GLU A 215 -5.19 6.10 -20.69
C GLU A 215 -4.14 7.00 -20.02
N VAL A 216 -4.49 7.60 -18.88
CA VAL A 216 -3.57 8.45 -18.12
C VAL A 216 -2.45 7.60 -17.53
N VAL A 217 -2.79 6.46 -16.91
CA VAL A 217 -1.82 5.54 -16.31
C VAL A 217 -0.87 5.00 -17.38
N ALA A 218 -1.36 4.52 -18.52
CA ALA A 218 -0.52 4.01 -19.61
C ALA A 218 0.34 5.12 -20.24
N ARG A 219 -0.20 6.34 -20.42
CA ARG A 219 0.57 7.48 -20.92
C ARG A 219 1.72 7.83 -19.99
N SER A 220 1.50 7.81 -18.68
CA SER A 220 2.57 8.01 -17.69
C SER A 220 3.68 6.96 -17.77
N GLN A 221 3.38 5.74 -18.25
CA GLN A 221 4.38 4.69 -18.45
C GLN A 221 5.15 4.84 -19.76
N PHE A 222 4.47 5.07 -20.89
CA PHE A 222 5.06 4.90 -22.23
C PHE A 222 5.41 6.20 -22.97
N ARG A 223 4.92 7.35 -22.49
CA ARG A 223 5.07 8.63 -23.19
C ARG A 223 5.42 9.79 -22.27
N GLY A 224 5.29 9.60 -20.96
CA GLY A 224 5.64 10.60 -19.97
C GLY A 224 6.98 10.26 -19.33
N THR A 225 7.83 11.26 -19.14
CA THR A 225 8.93 11.14 -18.17
C THR A 225 8.29 11.04 -16.79
N LEU A 226 8.53 9.93 -16.09
CA LEU A 226 8.07 9.80 -14.71
C LEU A 226 8.83 10.82 -13.86
N LYS A 227 8.11 11.77 -13.27
CA LYS A 227 8.74 12.86 -12.49
C LYS A 227 8.74 12.58 -11.00
N ARG A 228 7.87 11.68 -10.53
CA ARG A 228 7.65 11.40 -9.11
C ARG A 228 7.57 9.90 -8.86
N ARG A 229 8.13 9.46 -7.74
CA ARG A 229 8.12 8.07 -7.24
C ARG A 229 7.95 8.07 -5.73
N ALA A 230 7.60 6.92 -5.17
CA ALA A 230 7.57 6.73 -3.73
C ALA A 230 8.97 6.37 -3.22
N TYR A 231 9.36 7.00 -2.11
CA TYR A 231 10.62 6.78 -1.42
C TYR A 231 10.36 6.58 0.07
N LEU A 232 11.21 5.80 0.71
CA LEU A 232 11.21 5.65 2.16
C LEU A 232 12.05 6.78 2.77
N VAL A 233 11.56 7.40 3.84
CA VAL A 233 12.29 8.44 4.57
C VAL A 233 12.23 8.20 6.07
N HIS A 234 13.22 8.72 6.79
CA HIS A 234 13.28 8.82 8.24
C HIS A 234 13.20 10.28 8.68
N ALA A 235 12.58 10.52 9.84
CA ALA A 235 12.52 11.80 10.51
C ALA A 235 12.62 11.64 12.03
N GLU A 236 13.25 12.59 12.71
CA GLU A 236 13.34 12.59 14.18
C GLU A 236 12.01 12.94 14.86
N GLN A 237 11.08 13.57 14.13
CA GLN A 237 9.78 13.99 14.63
C GLN A 237 8.63 13.33 13.87
N ALA A 238 7.44 13.38 14.47
CA ALA A 238 6.23 12.79 13.90
C ALA A 238 5.85 13.39 12.55
N LEU A 239 5.56 12.51 11.58
CA LEU A 239 5.05 12.87 10.27
C LEU A 239 3.58 12.51 10.15
N SER A 240 2.83 13.33 9.41
CA SER A 240 1.40 13.10 9.14
C SER A 240 1.15 12.76 7.67
N VAL A 241 0.20 11.87 7.41
CA VAL A 241 -0.25 11.57 6.04
C VAL A 241 -0.83 12.85 5.41
N GLY A 242 -0.45 13.13 4.16
CA GLY A 242 -0.78 14.35 3.44
C GLY A 242 0.15 15.53 3.72
N GLN A 243 1.10 15.40 4.65
CA GLN A 243 2.08 16.46 4.92
C GLN A 243 2.96 16.72 3.70
N GLU A 244 3.17 17.98 3.37
CA GLU A 244 3.98 18.40 2.23
C GLU A 244 5.48 18.38 2.57
N VAL A 245 6.27 18.03 1.57
CA VAL A 245 7.73 17.96 1.64
C VAL A 245 8.31 18.99 0.69
N PHE A 246 9.28 19.76 1.19
CA PHE A 246 9.97 20.82 0.47
C PHE A 246 11.48 20.55 0.45
N SER A 247 12.18 21.24 -0.44
CA SER A 247 13.64 21.37 -0.40
C SER A 247 14.00 22.80 0.02
N ALA A 248 15.17 23.02 0.61
CA ALA A 248 15.59 24.36 1.03
C ALA A 248 15.78 25.33 -0.16
N GLU A 249 15.97 24.81 -1.38
CA GLU A 249 16.04 25.59 -2.62
C GLU A 249 14.70 26.17 -3.09
N ASP A 250 13.57 25.56 -2.72
CA ASP A 250 12.24 25.97 -3.16
C ASP A 250 11.21 25.75 -2.05
N LEU A 251 10.89 26.84 -1.36
CA LEU A 251 9.95 26.88 -0.24
C LEU A 251 8.51 27.18 -0.70
N GLU A 252 8.31 27.50 -1.98
CA GLU A 252 7.01 27.83 -2.55
C GLU A 252 6.32 26.61 -3.16
N GLN A 253 7.11 25.67 -3.71
CA GLN A 253 6.58 24.48 -4.36
C GLN A 253 6.99 23.20 -3.62
N ALA A 254 6.00 22.47 -3.09
CA ALA A 254 6.21 21.16 -2.50
C ALA A 254 6.80 20.17 -3.53
N THR A 255 7.94 19.57 -3.19
CA THR A 255 8.55 18.50 -3.98
C THR A 255 7.88 17.14 -3.74
N GLY A 256 7.28 16.92 -2.58
CA GLY A 256 6.60 15.67 -2.27
C GLY A 256 5.46 15.76 -1.27
N THR A 257 4.85 14.61 -1.02
CA THR A 257 3.74 14.46 -0.07
C THR A 257 3.89 13.13 0.67
N VAL A 258 3.75 13.16 1.99
CA VAL A 258 3.73 11.95 2.84
C VAL A 258 2.50 11.12 2.53
N VAL A 259 2.69 9.87 2.14
CA VAL A 259 1.64 8.92 1.74
C VAL A 259 1.21 8.05 2.91
N GLN A 260 2.20 7.56 3.68
CA GLN A 260 2.03 6.75 4.88
C GLN A 260 3.15 7.09 5.85
N ALA A 261 2.89 7.04 7.15
CA ALA A 261 3.87 7.32 8.19
C ALA A 261 3.58 6.48 9.44
N ALA A 262 4.62 6.08 10.15
CA ALA A 262 4.54 5.32 11.39
C ALA A 262 5.73 5.62 12.31
N ALA A 263 5.53 5.51 13.61
CA ALA A 263 6.61 5.66 14.58
C ALA A 263 7.68 4.59 14.32
N ALA A 264 8.93 5.01 14.22
CA ALA A 264 10.04 4.12 13.94
C ALA A 264 10.47 3.39 15.21
N ALA A 265 10.77 2.10 15.07
CA ALA A 265 11.01 1.23 16.21
C ALA A 265 12.31 1.56 16.98
N GLN A 266 13.24 2.31 16.39
CA GLN A 266 14.45 2.81 17.06
C GLN A 266 14.33 4.26 17.55
N GLY A 267 13.15 4.87 17.46
CA GLY A 267 12.94 6.30 17.70
C GLY A 267 12.73 7.06 16.38
N GLY A 268 12.09 8.23 16.46
CA GLY A 268 11.67 8.99 15.30
C GLY A 268 10.46 8.36 14.59
N TRP A 269 10.30 8.68 13.31
CA TRP A 269 9.23 8.24 12.42
C TRP A 269 9.80 7.89 11.07
N ASP A 270 9.24 6.85 10.46
CA ASP A 270 9.49 6.55 9.06
C ASP A 270 8.23 6.84 8.25
N ALA A 271 8.41 7.19 6.99
CA ALA A 271 7.32 7.47 6.07
C ALA A 271 7.63 7.01 4.64
N ILE A 272 6.56 6.71 3.90
CA ILE A 272 6.62 6.64 2.45
C ILE A 272 6.20 8.00 1.91
N VAL A 273 7.07 8.65 1.14
CA VAL A 273 6.81 9.96 0.52
C VAL A 273 6.80 9.80 -1.00
N SER A 274 5.75 10.28 -1.65
CA SER A 274 5.77 10.46 -3.10
C SER A 274 6.41 11.80 -3.41
N MET A 275 7.63 11.80 -3.95
CA MET A 275 8.40 13.02 -4.23
C MET A 275 8.99 13.02 -5.62
N GLN A 276 9.47 14.19 -6.07
CA GLN A 276 10.16 14.29 -7.35
C GLN A 276 11.43 13.44 -7.36
N ILE A 277 11.71 12.75 -8.47
CA ILE A 277 12.89 11.89 -8.59
C ILE A 277 14.18 12.70 -8.37
N ALA A 278 14.23 13.92 -8.92
CA ALA A 278 15.37 14.83 -8.76
C ALA A 278 15.60 15.27 -7.31
N SER A 279 14.59 15.17 -6.44
CA SER A 279 14.71 15.51 -5.02
C SER A 279 15.16 14.35 -4.15
N SER A 280 15.11 13.11 -4.63
CA SER A 280 15.41 11.91 -3.83
C SER A 280 16.87 11.76 -3.40
N THR A 281 17.80 12.50 -4.02
CA THR A 281 19.23 12.49 -3.69
C THR A 281 19.66 13.75 -2.93
N ARG A 282 18.70 14.53 -2.42
CA ARG A 282 18.97 15.76 -1.69
C ARG A 282 19.07 15.50 -0.19
N ASP A 283 19.95 16.25 0.45
CA ASP A 283 20.18 16.17 1.91
C ASP A 283 19.44 17.28 2.69
N ASP A 284 18.71 18.15 2.00
CA ASP A 284 18.04 19.34 2.55
C ASP A 284 16.51 19.23 2.52
N LEU A 285 15.98 18.01 2.46
CA LEU A 285 14.55 17.76 2.46
C LEU A 285 13.97 17.96 3.86
N PHE A 286 12.80 18.58 3.94
CA PHE A 286 12.06 18.69 5.18
C PHE A 286 10.55 18.63 4.94
N ALA A 287 9.83 18.02 5.89
CA ALA A 287 8.37 18.04 5.92
C ALA A 287 7.89 19.25 6.72
N HIS A 288 6.88 19.93 6.22
CA HIS A 288 6.30 21.10 6.88
C HIS A 288 4.81 20.85 7.13
N ALA A 289 4.27 21.33 8.27
CA ALA A 289 2.84 21.29 8.50
C ALA A 289 2.10 22.01 7.37
N ALA A 290 0.86 21.59 7.07
CA ALA A 290 0.02 22.23 6.05
C ALA A 290 0.00 23.74 6.28
N LEU A 291 0.56 24.49 5.32
CA LEU A 291 0.64 25.94 5.38
C LEU A 291 -0.77 26.50 5.20
N ALA A 292 -1.19 27.43 6.06
CA ALA A 292 -2.39 28.21 5.80
C ALA A 292 -2.17 29.11 4.58
N ASP A 293 -3.25 29.49 3.88
CA ASP A 293 -3.17 30.40 2.73
C ASP A 293 -2.35 31.67 3.08
N GLY A 294 -1.27 31.89 2.34
CA GLY A 294 -0.36 33.04 2.52
C GLY A 294 0.83 32.81 3.45
N GLN A 295 1.05 31.60 3.97
CA GLN A 295 2.29 31.23 4.67
C GLN A 295 3.26 30.50 3.74
N SER A 296 4.54 30.86 3.81
CA SER A 296 5.63 30.15 3.13
C SER A 296 6.24 29.11 4.07
N ALA A 297 6.78 28.03 3.51
CA ALA A 297 7.52 27.04 4.30
C ALA A 297 8.73 27.69 4.99
N ASP A 298 8.97 27.35 6.25
CA ASP A 298 10.13 27.82 7.02
C ASP A 298 11.05 26.63 7.28
N ALA A 299 12.22 26.61 6.61
CA ALA A 299 13.21 25.56 6.76
C ALA A 299 13.71 25.43 8.21
N GLY A 300 13.68 26.51 9.01
CA GLY A 300 14.05 26.50 10.43
C GLY A 300 13.01 25.85 11.34
N LYS A 301 11.80 25.56 10.83
CA LYS A 301 10.70 24.90 11.55
C LYS A 301 10.27 23.59 10.91
N GLY A 302 10.92 23.18 9.82
CA GLY A 302 10.68 21.93 9.12
C GLY A 302 11.21 20.72 9.88
N ILE A 303 10.56 19.58 9.67
CA ILE A 303 11.01 18.27 10.15
C ILE A 303 11.98 17.72 9.10
N GLY A 304 13.28 17.68 9.40
CA GLY A 304 14.30 17.17 8.47
C GLY A 304 14.05 15.72 8.08
N LEU A 305 14.26 15.40 6.80
CA LEU A 305 14.04 14.07 6.24
C LEU A 305 15.34 13.47 5.71
N GLN A 306 15.57 12.21 6.05
CA GLN A 306 16.64 11.39 5.47
C GLN A 306 16.04 10.33 4.55
N VAL A 307 16.45 10.28 3.28
CA VAL A 307 16.00 9.24 2.36
C VAL A 307 16.67 7.91 2.69
N LEU A 308 15.87 6.84 2.75
CA LEU A 308 16.28 5.47 3.01
C LEU A 308 16.18 4.62 1.73
N PRO A 309 16.97 3.54 1.61
CA PRO A 309 16.86 2.62 0.48
C PRO A 309 15.51 1.89 0.47
N LEU A 310 14.94 1.69 -0.71
CA LEU A 310 13.77 0.82 -0.89
C LEU A 310 14.17 -0.66 -0.79
N PRO A 311 13.30 -1.54 -0.25
CA PRO A 311 13.57 -2.97 -0.14
C PRO A 311 13.30 -3.75 -1.45
N TYR A 312 13.07 -3.06 -2.56
CA TYR A 312 12.82 -3.62 -3.87
C TYR A 312 13.39 -2.73 -4.97
N GLU A 313 13.67 -3.33 -6.13
CA GLU A 313 14.16 -2.60 -7.30
C GLU A 313 13.02 -1.86 -8.00
N LEU A 314 13.32 -0.63 -8.46
CA LEU A 314 12.42 0.14 -9.31
C LEU A 314 12.61 -0.32 -10.76
N LEU A 315 11.51 -0.57 -11.46
CA LEU A 315 11.57 -0.81 -12.90
C LEU A 315 12.06 0.44 -13.61
N ALA A 316 12.96 0.26 -14.57
CA ALA A 316 13.40 1.31 -15.47
C ALA A 316 12.19 1.88 -16.24
N ASP A 317 12.24 3.18 -16.51
CA ASP A 317 11.27 3.83 -17.39
C ASP A 317 11.40 3.22 -18.80
N ILE A 318 10.27 2.94 -19.46
CA ILE A 318 10.18 2.28 -20.77
C ILE A 318 9.82 3.31 -21.84
#